data_AF-A0A841DNS5-F1
#
_entry.id   AF-A0A841DNS5-F1
#
_cell.length_a   1.000
_cell.length_b   1.000
_cell.length_c   1.000
_cell.angle_alpha   90.00
_cell.angle_beta   90.00
_cell.angle_gamma   90.00
#
_symmetry.space_group_name_H-M   'P 1'
#
loop_
_entity.id
_entity.type
_entity.pdbx_description
1 polymer ?
#
loop_
_entity_poly.entity_id
_entity_poly.type
_entity_poly.pdbx_seq_one_letter_code
_entity_poly.pdbx_strand_id
1 'polypeptide(L)'
;MTTYAPQPGSAPWPRKVLSHTRMEFKLLIRNGEQLLLALVIPIGILLLLGGTGLGERLPLGSGRPIDEAVPRVLALAVLSSSFTSLAIATGFERRYGVIKRLGASPLSRTGLLAGKIGAVLIVQVIQLAVLIGTGFALGWQPTGGARAVAGVILTIVCGTAAFASLGLLMAGVLRAEATLAAANLLYLLLLVGGAVMTPVDEYPGGMQGVVRVLPSAALANGLANSTVEGVIPWAAALSLALWAAVLGYLVSRTFRWD
;
A
#
# COMPACT_ATOMS: atom_id res chain seq x y z
N MET A 1 2.53 25.63 -45.24
CA MET A 1 2.53 26.22 -43.89
C MET A 1 1.35 25.64 -43.12
N THR A 2 1.59 24.71 -42.20
CA THR A 2 0.53 24.17 -41.32
C THR A 2 0.34 25.13 -40.16
N THR A 3 -0.79 25.84 -40.16
CA THR A 3 -1.14 26.80 -39.11
C THR A 3 -1.34 26.04 -37.80
N TYR A 4 -0.41 26.21 -36.85
CA TYR A 4 -0.55 25.69 -35.48
C TYR A 4 -1.73 26.41 -34.81
N ALA A 5 -2.86 25.72 -34.68
CA ALA A 5 -4.04 26.20 -33.97
C ALA A 5 -4.05 25.57 -32.57
N PRO A 6 -3.50 26.24 -31.53
CA PRO A 6 -3.62 25.73 -30.17
C PRO A 6 -5.10 25.68 -29.79
N GLN A 7 -5.53 24.56 -29.20
CA GLN A 7 -6.84 24.44 -28.56
C GLN A 7 -6.68 24.83 -27.08
N PRO A 8 -6.92 26.09 -26.69
CA PRO A 8 -6.90 26.48 -25.28
C PRO A 8 -8.06 25.80 -24.57
N GLY A 9 -7.75 24.83 -23.72
CA GLY A 9 -8.73 24.11 -22.91
C GLY A 9 -8.05 23.32 -21.80
N SER A 10 -8.75 23.13 -20.68
CA SER A 10 -8.22 22.28 -19.62
C SER A 10 -8.09 20.84 -20.14
N ALA A 11 -6.93 20.20 -19.92
CA ALA A 11 -6.75 18.81 -20.32
C ALA A 11 -7.82 17.91 -19.67
N PRO A 12 -8.25 16.82 -20.36
CA PRO A 12 -9.23 15.88 -19.81
C PRO A 12 -8.72 15.25 -18.51
N TRP A 13 -9.66 14.90 -17.61
CA TRP A 13 -9.34 14.42 -16.26
C TRP A 13 -8.30 13.28 -16.22
N PRO A 14 -8.38 12.23 -17.06
CA PRO A 14 -7.39 11.15 -17.04
C PRO A 14 -5.97 11.62 -17.39
N ARG A 15 -5.82 12.58 -18.31
CA ARG A 15 -4.51 13.16 -18.64
C ARG A 15 -3.95 13.97 -17.48
N LYS A 16 -4.80 14.71 -16.76
CA LYS A 16 -4.38 15.45 -15.55
C LYS A 16 -3.89 14.51 -14.45
N VAL A 17 -4.63 13.42 -14.20
CA VAL A 17 -4.24 12.38 -13.23
C VAL A 17 -2.94 11.72 -13.65
N LEU A 18 -2.81 11.28 -14.90
CA LEU A 18 -1.60 10.60 -15.38
C LEU A 18 -0.36 11.52 -15.29
N SER A 19 -0.49 12.79 -15.64
CA SER A 19 0.59 13.77 -15.48
C SER A 19 0.98 13.93 -14.01
N HIS A 20 0.01 13.98 -13.11
CA HIS A 20 0.26 14.07 -11.67
C HIS A 20 0.90 12.77 -11.13
N THR A 21 0.39 11.59 -11.51
CA THR A 21 0.99 10.28 -11.21
C THR A 21 2.45 10.23 -11.64
N ARG A 22 2.77 10.69 -12.86
CA ARG A 22 4.14 10.68 -13.37
C ARG A 22 5.05 11.61 -12.58
N MET A 23 4.56 12.79 -12.19
CA MET A 23 5.30 13.73 -11.36
C MET A 23 5.60 13.12 -9.98
N GLU A 24 4.58 12.61 -9.29
CA GLU A 24 4.69 11.96 -7.99
C GLU A 24 5.64 10.76 -8.05
N PHE A 25 5.48 9.89 -9.05
CA PHE A 25 6.39 8.76 -9.28
C PHE A 25 7.84 9.23 -9.44
N LYS A 26 8.07 10.29 -10.23
CA LYS A 26 9.41 10.86 -10.44
C LYS A 26 10.02 11.44 -9.16
N LEU A 27 9.20 11.99 -8.26
CA LEU A 27 9.65 12.46 -6.96
C LEU A 27 10.05 11.28 -6.06
N LEU A 28 9.24 10.21 -6.04
CA LEU A 28 9.50 9.00 -5.26
C LEU A 28 10.81 8.31 -5.69
N ILE A 29 11.02 8.08 -6.99
CA ILE A 29 12.26 7.49 -7.53
C ILE A 29 13.51 8.34 -7.27
N ARG A 30 13.35 9.66 -7.23
CA ARG A 30 14.47 10.56 -6.90
C ARG A 30 14.86 10.49 -5.42
N ASN A 31 13.96 10.04 -4.56
CA ASN A 31 14.27 9.75 -3.16
C ASN A 31 14.80 8.31 -2.99
N GLY A 32 15.91 8.02 -3.69
CA GLY A 32 16.48 6.68 -3.77
C GLY A 32 16.86 6.08 -2.42
N GLU A 33 17.29 6.90 -1.45
CA GLU A 33 17.61 6.44 -0.10
C GLU A 33 16.38 5.85 0.61
N GLN A 34 15.25 6.56 0.57
CA GLN A 34 14.01 6.07 1.18
C GLN A 34 13.51 4.79 0.49
N LEU A 35 13.63 4.70 -0.85
CA LEU A 35 13.27 3.50 -1.59
C LEU A 35 14.19 2.32 -1.27
N LEU A 36 15.49 2.56 -1.13
CA LEU A 36 16.46 1.55 -0.75
C LEU A 36 16.13 1.02 0.65
N LEU A 37 15.91 1.90 1.64
CA LEU A 37 15.55 1.50 2.99
C LEU A 37 14.22 0.73 3.04
N ALA A 38 13.24 1.16 2.22
CA ALA A 38 11.95 0.48 2.08
C ALA A 38 12.04 -0.92 1.44
N LEU A 39 13.15 -1.24 0.76
CA LEU A 39 13.43 -2.56 0.21
C LEU A 39 14.31 -3.41 1.13
N VAL A 40 15.31 -2.81 1.76
CA VAL A 40 16.28 -3.51 2.62
C VAL A 40 15.59 -4.21 3.78
N ILE A 41 14.62 -3.57 4.44
CA ILE A 41 13.93 -4.18 5.60
C ILE A 41 13.13 -5.42 5.17
N PRO A 42 12.20 -5.35 4.19
CA PRO A 42 11.47 -6.53 3.72
C PRO A 42 12.38 -7.65 3.18
N ILE A 43 13.43 -7.31 2.42
CA ILE A 43 14.40 -8.29 1.92
C ILE A 43 15.13 -8.95 3.09
N GLY A 44 15.58 -8.16 4.06
CA GLY A 44 16.22 -8.65 5.27
C GLY A 44 15.34 -9.64 6.02
N ILE A 45 14.04 -9.34 6.17
CA ILE A 45 13.08 -10.26 6.80
C ILE A 45 12.97 -11.56 6.00
N LEU A 46 12.86 -11.51 4.67
CA LEU A 46 12.83 -12.73 3.84
C LEU A 46 14.11 -13.56 3.97
N LEU A 47 15.27 -12.92 3.93
CA LEU A 47 16.56 -13.59 4.08
C LEU A 47 16.72 -14.21 5.47
N LEU A 48 16.25 -13.50 6.52
CA LEU A 48 16.26 -14.04 7.88
C LEU A 48 15.35 -15.26 7.99
N LEU A 49 14.09 -15.15 7.55
CA LEU A 49 13.10 -16.22 7.70
C LEU A 49 13.37 -17.42 6.79
N GLY A 50 13.76 -17.19 5.54
CA GLY A 50 14.01 -18.23 4.54
C GLY A 50 15.45 -18.73 4.45
N GLY A 51 16.44 -17.93 4.82
CA GLY A 51 17.86 -18.22 4.58
C GLY A 51 18.66 -18.68 5.81
N THR A 52 18.20 -18.40 7.04
CA THR A 52 18.97 -18.68 8.27
C THR A 52 18.42 -19.83 9.12
N GLY A 53 17.32 -20.45 8.71
CA GLY A 53 16.59 -21.45 9.51
C GLY A 53 15.77 -20.85 10.66
N LEU A 54 15.78 -19.51 10.85
CA LEU A 54 14.93 -18.84 11.85
C LEU A 54 13.44 -19.08 11.59
N GLY A 55 13.03 -19.13 10.32
CA GLY A 55 11.64 -19.42 9.96
C GLY A 55 11.16 -20.80 10.42
N GLU A 56 12.04 -21.80 10.49
CA GLU A 56 11.70 -23.15 10.99
C GLU A 56 11.52 -23.17 12.51
N ARG A 57 12.10 -22.20 13.22
CA ARG A 57 12.00 -22.06 14.68
C ARG A 57 10.80 -21.24 15.12
N LEU A 58 10.16 -20.55 14.19
CA LEU A 58 8.98 -19.73 14.45
C LEU A 58 7.72 -20.50 14.05
N PRO A 59 6.63 -20.42 14.83
CA PRO A 59 5.35 -21.04 14.49
C PRO A 59 4.66 -20.22 13.38
N LEU A 60 5.23 -20.21 12.19
CA LEU A 60 4.69 -19.48 11.04
C LEU A 60 3.52 -20.22 10.39
N GLY A 61 3.33 -21.50 10.69
CA GLY A 61 2.27 -22.34 10.13
C GLY A 61 2.73 -23.79 10.02
N SER A 62 1.91 -24.64 9.41
CA SER A 62 2.24 -26.05 9.16
C SER A 62 2.99 -26.28 7.84
N GLY A 63 3.11 -25.24 7.01
CA GLY A 63 3.79 -25.28 5.70
C GLY A 63 5.27 -24.91 5.76
N ARG A 64 5.90 -24.76 4.59
CA ARG A 64 7.29 -24.30 4.51
C ARG A 64 7.34 -22.85 5.01
N PRO A 65 8.28 -22.49 5.91
CA PRO A 65 8.34 -21.14 6.49
C PRO A 65 8.36 -20.00 5.45
N ILE A 66 9.03 -20.24 4.32
CA ILE A 66 9.13 -19.25 3.24
C ILE A 66 7.78 -19.01 2.54
N ASP A 67 6.95 -20.05 2.40
CA ASP A 67 5.64 -19.95 1.75
C ASP A 67 4.64 -19.13 2.58
N GLU A 68 4.79 -19.17 3.90
CA GLU A 68 4.04 -18.36 4.87
C GLU A 68 4.62 -16.95 5.04
N ALA A 69 5.94 -16.80 4.95
CA ALA A 69 6.62 -15.53 5.17
C ALA A 69 6.42 -14.54 4.01
N VAL A 70 6.51 -15.00 2.75
CA VAL A 70 6.40 -14.14 1.57
C VAL A 70 5.10 -13.31 1.57
N PRO A 71 3.88 -13.87 1.67
CA PRO A 71 2.66 -13.06 1.64
C PRO A 71 2.60 -12.03 2.78
N ARG A 72 3.12 -12.34 3.97
CA ARG A 72 3.19 -11.41 5.11
C ARG A 72 4.15 -10.27 4.86
N VAL A 73 5.32 -10.56 4.27
CA VAL A 73 6.30 -9.53 3.90
C VAL A 73 5.80 -8.66 2.75
N LEU A 74 5.08 -9.23 1.78
CA LEU A 74 4.41 -8.44 0.73
C LEU A 74 3.35 -7.52 1.34
N ALA A 75 2.51 -8.03 2.25
CA ALA A 75 1.52 -7.22 2.98
C ALA A 75 2.17 -6.08 3.76
N LEU A 76 3.27 -6.36 4.46
CA LEU A 76 4.07 -5.38 5.19
C LEU A 76 4.59 -4.27 4.28
N ALA A 77 5.21 -4.64 3.15
CA ALA A 77 5.78 -3.71 2.19
C ALA A 77 4.69 -2.80 1.58
N VAL A 78 3.54 -3.39 1.21
CA VAL A 78 2.37 -2.65 0.69
C VAL A 78 1.82 -1.70 1.75
N LEU A 79 1.62 -2.16 2.98
CA LEU A 79 1.13 -1.33 4.08
C LEU A 79 2.07 -0.15 4.33
N SER A 80 3.36 -0.38 4.46
CA SER A 80 4.36 0.67 4.74
C SER A 80 4.46 1.72 3.63
N SER A 81 4.45 1.29 2.37
CA SER A 81 4.56 2.19 1.21
C SER A 81 3.27 2.98 0.94
N SER A 82 2.10 2.34 1.06
CA SER A 82 0.82 2.96 0.75
C SER A 82 0.22 3.78 1.89
N PHE A 83 0.48 3.41 3.14
CA PHE A 83 -0.01 4.15 4.30
C PHE A 83 1.05 5.11 4.85
N THR A 84 2.10 4.57 5.48
CA THR A 84 3.03 5.36 6.31
C THR A 84 3.80 6.37 5.48
N SER A 85 4.46 5.91 4.41
CA SER A 85 5.24 6.77 3.53
C SER A 85 4.38 7.88 2.91
N LEU A 86 3.17 7.53 2.46
CA LEU A 86 2.28 8.48 1.81
C LEU A 86 1.68 9.50 2.78
N ALA A 87 1.28 9.07 3.98
CA ALA A 87 0.74 9.93 5.02
C ALA A 87 1.76 11.00 5.45
N ILE A 88 2.99 10.55 5.73
CA ILE A 88 4.07 11.44 6.18
C ILE A 88 4.44 12.42 5.07
N ALA A 89 4.73 11.93 3.87
CA ALA A 89 5.11 12.78 2.74
C ALA A 89 4.04 13.84 2.46
N THR A 90 2.77 13.43 2.38
CA THR A 90 1.67 14.37 2.10
C THR A 90 1.45 15.36 3.26
N GLY A 91 1.62 14.92 4.52
CA GLY A 91 1.52 15.80 5.68
C GLY A 91 2.56 16.92 5.65
N PHE A 92 3.81 16.59 5.28
CA PHE A 92 4.87 17.58 5.10
C PHE A 92 4.69 18.43 3.85
N GLU A 93 4.23 17.88 2.72
CA GLU A 93 3.85 18.65 1.53
C GLU A 93 2.80 19.72 1.84
N ARG A 94 1.81 19.39 2.68
CA ARG A 94 0.80 20.35 3.13
C ARG A 94 1.45 21.46 3.97
N ARG A 95 2.31 21.11 4.92
CA ARG A 95 3.07 22.07 5.72
C ARG A 95 3.94 23.01 4.87
N TYR A 96 4.55 22.49 3.81
CA TYR A 96 5.37 23.29 2.88
C TYR A 96 4.55 24.07 1.84
N GLY A 97 3.22 24.00 1.89
CA GLY A 97 2.32 24.70 0.97
C GLY A 97 2.34 24.14 -0.46
N VAL A 98 2.89 22.93 -0.68
CA VAL A 98 2.90 22.26 -1.99
C VAL A 98 1.47 21.95 -2.42
N ILE A 99 0.65 21.46 -1.49
CA ILE A 99 -0.77 21.17 -1.72
C ILE A 99 -1.53 22.45 -2.12
N LYS A 100 -1.25 23.59 -1.48
CA LYS A 100 -1.86 24.88 -1.82
C LYS A 100 -1.51 25.34 -3.24
N ARG A 101 -0.26 25.14 -3.67
CA ARG A 101 0.18 25.42 -5.04
C ARG A 101 -0.50 24.50 -6.06
N LEU A 102 -0.67 23.22 -5.72
CA LEU A 102 -1.40 22.26 -6.56
C LEU A 102 -2.89 22.62 -6.68
N GLY A 103 -3.48 23.24 -5.66
CA GLY A 103 -4.86 23.74 -5.69
C GLY A 103 -5.10 24.87 -6.71
N ALA A 104 -4.05 25.59 -7.13
CA ALA A 104 -4.13 26.59 -8.20
C ALA A 104 -4.05 25.97 -9.62
N SER A 105 -3.76 24.67 -9.71
CA SER A 105 -3.75 23.92 -10.97
C SER A 105 -5.14 23.39 -11.31
N PRO A 106 -5.42 22.96 -12.57
CA PRO A 106 -6.72 22.38 -12.94
C PRO A 106 -6.98 20.97 -12.36
N LEU A 107 -6.19 20.54 -11.37
CA LEU A 107 -6.27 19.25 -10.72
C LEU A 107 -7.36 19.26 -9.64
N SER A 108 -8.31 18.33 -9.73
CA SER A 108 -9.33 18.13 -8.69
C SER A 108 -8.75 17.39 -7.49
N ARG A 109 -9.41 17.47 -6.32
CA ARG A 109 -9.02 16.71 -5.12
C ARG A 109 -8.99 15.20 -5.36
N THR A 110 -9.97 14.69 -6.10
CA THR A 110 -10.03 13.27 -6.50
C THR A 110 -8.91 12.92 -7.48
N GLY A 111 -8.51 13.86 -8.35
CA GLY A 111 -7.36 13.68 -9.24
C GLY A 111 -6.01 13.67 -8.50
N LEU A 112 -5.87 14.46 -7.44
CA LEU A 112 -4.71 14.42 -6.53
C LEU A 112 -4.60 13.05 -5.85
N LEU A 113 -5.71 12.59 -5.24
CA LEU A 113 -5.82 11.27 -4.60
C LEU A 113 -5.46 10.15 -5.58
N ALA A 114 -6.11 10.13 -6.75
CA ALA A 114 -5.87 9.11 -7.78
C ALA A 114 -4.42 9.15 -8.29
N GLY A 115 -3.84 10.34 -8.44
CA GLY A 115 -2.48 10.48 -8.94
C GLY A 115 -1.43 9.96 -7.96
N LYS A 116 -1.58 10.29 -6.67
CA LYS A 116 -0.74 9.76 -5.59
C LYS A 116 -0.87 8.24 -5.43
N ILE A 117 -2.09 7.71 -5.44
CA ILE A 117 -2.34 6.25 -5.43
C ILE A 117 -1.64 5.59 -6.62
N GLY A 118 -1.81 6.14 -7.83
CA GLY A 118 -1.17 5.61 -9.03
C GLY A 118 0.35 5.61 -8.94
N ALA A 119 0.95 6.64 -8.35
CA ALA A 119 2.40 6.73 -8.20
C ALA A 119 2.93 5.66 -7.24
N VAL A 120 2.25 5.47 -6.11
CA VAL A 120 2.56 4.41 -5.14
C VAL A 120 2.42 3.04 -5.79
N LEU A 121 1.36 2.79 -6.57
CA LEU A 121 1.19 1.51 -7.27
C LEU A 121 2.35 1.21 -8.23
N ILE A 122 2.83 2.19 -8.99
CA ILE A 122 3.98 1.99 -9.89
C ILE A 122 5.25 1.65 -9.09
N VAL A 123 5.50 2.33 -7.96
CA VAL A 123 6.63 2.00 -7.08
C VAL A 123 6.48 0.60 -6.50
N GLN A 124 5.28 0.23 -6.07
CA GLN A 124 5.00 -1.10 -5.53
C GLN A 124 5.20 -2.20 -6.57
N VAL A 125 4.89 -1.99 -7.85
CA VAL A 125 5.20 -2.98 -8.90
C VAL A 125 6.70 -3.30 -8.91
N ILE A 126 7.56 -2.29 -8.83
CA ILE A 126 9.01 -2.47 -8.78
C ILE A 126 9.41 -3.15 -7.46
N GLN A 127 8.91 -2.66 -6.33
CA GLN A 127 9.22 -3.19 -5.01
C GLN A 127 8.85 -4.68 -4.89
N LEU A 128 7.64 -5.03 -5.29
CA LEU A 128 7.11 -6.38 -5.20
C LEU A 128 7.77 -7.32 -6.20
N ALA A 129 8.17 -6.84 -7.40
CA ALA A 129 8.94 -7.67 -8.32
C ALA A 129 10.27 -8.12 -7.69
N VAL A 130 10.94 -7.23 -6.96
CA VAL A 130 12.17 -7.58 -6.22
C VAL A 130 11.87 -8.57 -5.10
N LEU A 131 10.84 -8.33 -4.28
CA LEU A 131 10.49 -9.22 -3.17
C LEU A 131 10.03 -10.61 -3.62
N ILE A 132 9.24 -10.67 -4.69
CA ILE A 132 8.82 -11.91 -5.33
C ILE A 132 10.03 -12.66 -5.89
N GLY A 133 10.95 -11.96 -6.55
CA GLY A 133 12.21 -12.54 -7.03
C GLY A 133 13.07 -13.09 -5.90
N THR A 134 13.18 -12.37 -4.78
CA THR A 134 13.87 -12.85 -3.56
C THR A 134 13.17 -14.09 -2.98
N GLY A 135 11.84 -14.09 -2.91
CA GLY A 135 11.07 -15.26 -2.48
C GLY A 135 11.38 -16.49 -3.31
N PHE A 136 11.32 -16.38 -4.65
CA PHE A 136 11.67 -17.48 -5.54
C PHE A 136 13.11 -17.96 -5.38
N ALA A 137 14.07 -17.04 -5.18
CA ALA A 137 15.47 -17.39 -4.92
C ALA A 137 15.66 -18.18 -3.61
N LEU A 138 14.80 -17.94 -2.62
CA LEU A 138 14.74 -18.68 -1.34
C LEU A 138 13.90 -19.96 -1.42
N GLY A 139 13.41 -20.33 -2.61
CA GLY A 139 12.66 -21.57 -2.83
C GLY A 139 11.16 -21.47 -2.54
N TRP A 140 10.59 -20.26 -2.57
CA TRP A 140 9.15 -20.01 -2.48
C TRP A 140 8.37 -20.73 -3.60
N GLN A 141 7.29 -21.42 -3.25
CA GLN A 141 6.44 -22.16 -4.18
C GLN A 141 4.97 -21.73 -4.06
N PRO A 142 4.56 -20.64 -4.73
CA PRO A 142 3.16 -20.22 -4.71
C PRO A 142 2.28 -21.23 -5.45
N THR A 143 1.13 -21.55 -4.86
CA THR A 143 0.10 -22.39 -5.46
C THR A 143 -0.85 -21.54 -6.31
N GLY A 144 -1.56 -22.13 -7.28
CA GLY A 144 -2.64 -21.45 -8.04
C GLY A 144 -2.22 -20.68 -9.30
N GLY A 145 -0.94 -20.57 -9.62
CA GLY A 145 -0.44 -20.06 -10.91
C GLY A 145 -1.04 -18.71 -11.32
N ALA A 146 -1.73 -18.65 -12.46
CA ALA A 146 -2.37 -17.41 -12.94
C ALA A 146 -3.43 -16.84 -11.99
N ARG A 147 -4.14 -17.69 -11.22
CA ARG A 147 -5.13 -17.24 -10.24
C ARG A 147 -4.47 -16.54 -9.06
N ALA A 148 -3.33 -17.06 -8.61
CA ALA A 148 -2.54 -16.44 -7.56
C ALA A 148 -2.05 -15.06 -7.97
N VAL A 149 -1.53 -14.93 -9.20
CA VAL A 149 -1.09 -13.64 -9.76
C VAL A 149 -2.26 -12.65 -9.80
N ALA A 150 -3.43 -13.08 -10.30
CA ALA A 150 -4.62 -12.23 -10.32
C ALA A 150 -5.09 -11.82 -8.92
N GLY A 151 -5.09 -12.76 -7.96
CA GLY A 151 -5.47 -12.51 -6.57
C GLY A 151 -4.51 -11.56 -5.86
N VAL A 152 -3.20 -11.71 -6.08
CA VAL A 152 -2.16 -10.80 -5.57
C VAL A 152 -2.35 -9.40 -6.13
N ILE A 153 -2.48 -9.26 -7.45
CA ILE A 153 -2.70 -7.95 -8.10
C ILE A 153 -3.97 -7.29 -7.56
N LEU A 154 -5.08 -8.03 -7.50
CA LEU A 154 -6.36 -7.52 -6.99
C LEU A 154 -6.22 -7.02 -5.55
N THR A 155 -5.58 -7.83 -4.69
CA THR A 155 -5.40 -7.51 -3.26
C THR A 155 -4.51 -6.29 -3.07
N ILE A 156 -3.42 -6.16 -3.84
CA ILE A 156 -2.52 -5.01 -3.78
C ILE A 156 -3.23 -3.74 -4.26
N VAL A 157 -3.96 -3.80 -5.37
CA VAL A 157 -4.65 -2.62 -5.92
C VAL A 157 -5.71 -2.12 -4.93
N CYS A 158 -6.55 -3.00 -4.41
CA CYS A 158 -7.57 -2.65 -3.42
C CYS A 158 -6.93 -2.21 -2.10
N GLY A 159 -5.90 -2.91 -1.63
CA GLY A 159 -5.19 -2.63 -0.40
C GLY A 159 -4.51 -1.27 -0.43
N THR A 160 -3.77 -0.99 -1.48
CA THR A 160 -3.12 0.30 -1.69
C THR A 160 -4.13 1.44 -1.78
N ALA A 161 -5.27 1.25 -2.45
CA ALA A 161 -6.32 2.26 -2.46
C ALA A 161 -6.89 2.53 -1.04
N ALA A 162 -7.11 1.50 -0.23
CA ALA A 162 -7.62 1.62 1.13
C ALA A 162 -6.61 2.34 2.05
N PHE A 163 -5.38 1.87 2.06
CA PHE A 163 -4.32 2.39 2.93
C PHE A 163 -3.81 3.77 2.50
N ALA A 164 -3.75 4.04 1.20
CA ALA A 164 -3.47 5.38 0.70
C ALA A 164 -4.57 6.37 1.09
N SER A 165 -5.84 5.95 1.00
CA SER A 165 -6.95 6.79 1.44
C SER A 165 -6.89 7.06 2.94
N LEU A 166 -6.52 6.07 3.76
CA LEU A 166 -6.29 6.24 5.20
C LEU A 166 -5.15 7.24 5.46
N GLY A 167 -4.02 7.07 4.78
CA GLY A 167 -2.84 7.92 4.95
C GLY A 167 -3.11 9.36 4.53
N LEU A 168 -3.82 9.56 3.42
CA LEU A 168 -4.21 10.87 2.93
C LEU A 168 -5.29 11.52 3.81
N LEU A 169 -6.19 10.74 4.41
CA LEU A 169 -7.14 11.25 5.39
C LEU A 169 -6.41 11.82 6.61
N MET A 170 -5.45 11.08 7.16
CA MET A 170 -4.65 11.58 8.28
C MET A 170 -3.83 12.80 7.89
N ALA A 171 -3.18 12.77 6.72
CA ALA A 171 -2.41 13.91 6.21
C ALA A 171 -3.27 15.15 5.95
N GLY A 172 -4.56 14.97 5.64
CA GLY A 172 -5.52 16.06 5.46
C GLY A 172 -6.06 16.63 6.77
N VAL A 173 -6.17 15.83 7.83
CA VAL A 173 -6.78 16.22 9.11
C VAL A 173 -5.75 16.68 10.14
N LEU A 174 -4.61 16.02 10.23
CA LEU A 174 -3.60 16.25 11.28
C LEU A 174 -2.48 17.19 10.80
N ARG A 175 -1.75 17.81 11.74
CA ARG A 175 -0.51 18.56 11.43
C ARG A 175 0.60 17.58 11.05
N ALA A 176 1.61 18.01 10.28
CA ALA A 176 2.67 17.13 9.76
C ALA A 176 3.35 16.28 10.86
N GLU A 177 3.69 16.88 11.99
CA GLU A 177 4.30 16.21 13.14
C GLU A 177 3.35 15.20 13.79
N ALA A 178 2.07 15.56 13.90
CA ALA A 178 1.03 14.67 14.42
C ALA A 178 0.76 13.50 13.46
N THR A 179 0.75 13.76 12.14
CA THR A 179 0.67 12.72 11.11
C THR A 179 1.85 11.77 11.20
N LEU A 180 3.07 12.28 11.40
CA LEU A 180 4.27 11.47 11.57
C LEU A 180 4.14 10.53 12.78
N ALA A 181 3.75 11.04 13.94
CA ALA A 181 3.58 10.23 15.14
C ALA A 181 2.42 9.23 14.99
N ALA A 182 1.26 9.70 14.53
CA ALA A 182 0.06 8.88 14.39
C ALA A 182 0.21 7.79 13.32
N ALA A 183 0.87 8.09 12.20
CA ALA A 183 1.12 7.09 11.15
C ALA A 183 2.03 5.97 11.63
N ASN A 184 3.12 6.29 12.32
CA ASN A 184 4.00 5.26 12.85
C ASN A 184 3.33 4.45 13.97
N LEU A 185 2.58 5.10 14.87
CA LEU A 185 1.83 4.40 15.90
C LEU A 185 0.77 3.47 15.29
N LEU A 186 -0.05 3.98 14.36
CA LEU A 186 -1.09 3.18 13.72
C LEU A 186 -0.48 2.06 12.87
N TYR A 187 0.64 2.30 12.20
CA TYR A 187 1.38 1.26 11.49
C TYR A 187 1.80 0.12 12.43
N LEU A 188 2.37 0.44 13.61
CA LEU A 188 2.72 -0.57 14.60
C LEU A 188 1.50 -1.31 15.14
N LEU A 189 0.40 -0.59 15.41
CA LEU A 189 -0.86 -1.19 15.85
C LEU A 189 -1.47 -2.12 14.80
N LEU A 190 -1.42 -1.75 13.52
CA LEU A 190 -1.88 -2.61 12.42
C LEU A 190 -0.94 -3.78 12.15
N LEU A 191 0.36 -3.59 12.39
CA LEU A 191 1.35 -4.66 12.26
C LEU A 191 1.14 -5.76 13.32
N VAL A 192 0.99 -5.36 14.59
CA VAL A 192 0.88 -6.28 15.74
C VAL A 192 -0.57 -6.70 15.99
N GLY A 193 -1.53 -5.80 15.81
CA GLY A 193 -2.95 -6.03 16.09
C GLY A 193 -3.81 -6.27 14.85
N GLY A 194 -3.27 -6.08 13.65
CA GLY A 194 -4.01 -6.14 12.40
C GLY A 194 -3.78 -7.41 11.57
N ALA A 195 -3.29 -8.48 12.20
CA ALA A 195 -3.05 -9.80 11.62
C ALA A 195 -2.10 -9.83 10.39
N VAL A 196 -1.19 -8.86 10.28
CA VAL A 196 -0.21 -8.83 9.17
C VAL A 196 0.88 -9.87 9.36
N MET A 197 1.30 -10.11 10.61
CA MET A 197 2.35 -11.07 10.96
C MET A 197 1.81 -12.30 11.72
N THR A 198 0.67 -12.14 12.38
CA THR A 198 0.06 -13.13 13.27
C THR A 198 -1.31 -13.56 12.74
N PRO A 199 -1.60 -14.86 12.61
CA PRO A 199 -2.92 -15.35 12.24
C PRO A 199 -4.03 -14.80 13.16
N VAL A 200 -5.20 -14.54 12.60
CA VAL A 200 -6.35 -13.99 13.33
C VAL A 200 -6.78 -14.91 14.49
N ASP A 201 -6.63 -16.22 14.32
CA ASP A 201 -7.12 -17.21 15.29
C ASP A 201 -6.26 -17.28 16.57
N GLU A 202 -5.06 -16.68 16.55
CA GLU A 202 -4.19 -16.56 17.74
C GLU A 202 -4.57 -15.39 18.65
N TYR A 203 -5.46 -14.49 18.21
CA TYR A 203 -5.92 -13.37 19.04
C TYR A 203 -6.99 -13.83 20.06
N PRO A 204 -7.10 -13.17 21.23
CA PRO A 204 -8.17 -13.42 22.18
C PRO A 204 -9.55 -13.25 21.52
N GLY A 205 -10.52 -14.11 21.85
CA GLY A 205 -11.82 -14.20 21.15
C GLY A 205 -12.57 -12.88 20.96
N GLY A 206 -12.50 -11.98 21.95
CA GLY A 206 -13.11 -10.64 21.84
C GLY A 206 -12.45 -9.71 20.81
N MET A 207 -11.15 -9.91 20.53
CA MET A 207 -10.40 -9.12 19.54
C MET A 207 -10.56 -9.68 18.13
N GLN A 208 -10.75 -11.00 17.98
CA GLN A 208 -10.86 -11.65 16.66
C GLN A 208 -11.90 -10.99 15.76
N GLY A 209 -13.07 -10.63 16.31
CA GLY A 209 -14.13 -9.96 15.56
C GLY A 209 -13.70 -8.61 14.98
N VAL A 210 -12.98 -7.80 15.75
CA VAL A 210 -12.47 -6.50 15.30
C VAL A 210 -11.38 -6.70 14.26
N VAL A 211 -10.42 -7.59 14.54
CA VAL A 211 -9.27 -7.85 13.66
C VAL A 211 -9.73 -8.34 12.28
N ARG A 212 -10.76 -9.19 12.20
CA ARG A 212 -11.32 -9.68 10.92
C ARG A 212 -11.84 -8.58 10.00
N VAL A 213 -12.29 -7.45 10.57
CA VAL A 213 -12.86 -6.33 9.80
C VAL A 213 -11.78 -5.33 9.36
N LEU A 214 -10.59 -5.38 9.97
CA LEU A 214 -9.52 -4.45 9.64
C LEU A 214 -9.02 -4.64 8.20
N PRO A 215 -8.69 -3.54 7.49
CA PRO A 215 -8.16 -3.63 6.14
C PRO A 215 -6.80 -4.32 6.10
N SER A 216 -6.04 -4.31 7.21
CA SER A 216 -4.73 -4.97 7.30
C SER A 216 -4.86 -6.49 7.32
N ALA A 217 -5.87 -7.00 8.02
CA ALA A 217 -6.17 -8.43 8.04
C ALA A 217 -6.68 -8.88 6.67
N ALA A 218 -7.52 -8.07 6.02
CA ALA A 218 -7.97 -8.34 4.65
C ALA A 218 -6.79 -8.36 3.66
N LEU A 219 -5.85 -7.42 3.75
CA LEU A 219 -4.65 -7.41 2.91
C LEU A 219 -3.80 -8.68 3.13
N ALA A 220 -3.50 -9.01 4.39
CA ALA A 220 -2.65 -10.15 4.74
C ALA A 220 -3.28 -11.49 4.33
N ASN A 221 -4.54 -11.71 4.71
CA ASN A 221 -5.29 -12.91 4.35
C ASN A 221 -5.52 -13.00 2.83
N GLY A 222 -5.78 -11.88 2.15
CA GLY A 222 -5.95 -11.86 0.70
C GLY A 222 -4.70 -12.32 -0.03
N LEU A 223 -3.52 -11.86 0.40
CA LEU A 223 -2.24 -12.30 -0.15
C LEU A 223 -1.97 -13.77 0.18
N ALA A 224 -2.18 -14.20 1.42
CA ALA A 224 -2.01 -15.59 1.83
C ALA A 224 -2.94 -16.54 1.05
N ASN A 225 -4.23 -16.26 0.97
CA ASN A 225 -5.18 -17.08 0.20
C ASN A 225 -4.82 -17.11 -1.29
N SER A 226 -4.29 -16.01 -1.83
CA SER A 226 -3.84 -15.98 -3.22
C SER A 226 -2.63 -16.89 -3.46
N THR A 227 -1.65 -16.90 -2.56
CA THR A 227 -0.36 -17.56 -2.81
C THR A 227 -0.21 -18.93 -2.17
N VAL A 228 -0.94 -19.21 -1.09
CA VAL A 228 -0.90 -20.48 -0.35
C VAL A 228 -2.06 -21.39 -0.75
N GLU A 229 -3.27 -20.85 -0.88
CA GLU A 229 -4.45 -21.62 -1.31
C GLU A 229 -4.68 -21.57 -2.82
N GLY A 230 -4.10 -20.58 -3.51
CA GLY A 230 -4.22 -20.44 -4.96
C GLY A 230 -5.59 -19.93 -5.43
N VAL A 231 -6.34 -19.25 -4.56
CA VAL A 231 -7.70 -18.76 -4.82
C VAL A 231 -7.74 -17.25 -5.01
N ILE A 232 -8.74 -16.75 -5.74
CA ILE A 232 -8.96 -15.31 -5.86
C ILE A 232 -9.70 -14.83 -4.60
N PRO A 233 -9.13 -13.90 -3.79
CA PRO A 233 -9.64 -13.55 -2.48
C PRO A 233 -10.74 -12.48 -2.58
N TRP A 234 -11.88 -12.82 -3.17
CA TRP A 234 -12.98 -11.86 -3.40
C TRP A 234 -13.47 -11.16 -2.14
N ALA A 235 -13.61 -11.90 -1.02
CA ALA A 235 -14.05 -11.32 0.25
C ALA A 235 -13.05 -10.26 0.76
N ALA A 236 -11.76 -10.53 0.66
CA ALA A 236 -10.71 -9.60 1.06
C ALA A 236 -10.70 -8.36 0.15
N ALA A 237 -10.78 -8.56 -1.17
CA ALA A 237 -10.84 -7.49 -2.15
C ALA A 237 -12.07 -6.58 -1.94
N LEU A 238 -13.24 -7.15 -1.65
CA LEU A 238 -14.46 -6.41 -1.35
C LEU A 238 -14.34 -5.60 -0.06
N SER A 239 -13.79 -6.19 1.00
CA SER A 239 -13.52 -5.48 2.26
C SER A 239 -12.59 -4.29 2.05
N LEU A 240 -11.47 -4.51 1.34
CA LEU A 240 -10.52 -3.45 0.99
C LEU A 240 -11.14 -2.38 0.10
N ALA A 241 -11.95 -2.76 -0.88
CA ALA A 241 -12.66 -1.82 -1.75
C ALA A 241 -13.68 -0.98 -0.96
N LEU A 242 -14.38 -1.57 0.00
CA LEU A 242 -15.30 -0.85 0.89
C LEU A 242 -14.55 0.16 1.76
N TRP A 243 -13.43 -0.25 2.36
CA TRP A 243 -12.56 0.66 3.11
C TRP A 243 -12.03 1.80 2.24
N ALA A 244 -11.57 1.50 1.02
CA ALA A 244 -11.12 2.50 0.06
C ALA A 244 -12.25 3.49 -0.31
N ALA A 245 -13.48 2.99 -0.51
CA ALA A 245 -14.62 3.83 -0.83
C ALA A 245 -15.00 4.76 0.35
N VAL A 246 -15.10 4.21 1.57
CA VAL A 246 -15.44 4.97 2.78
C VAL A 246 -14.36 6.02 3.09
N LEU A 247 -13.09 5.61 3.13
CA LEU A 247 -11.98 6.51 3.43
C LEU A 247 -11.78 7.53 2.30
N GLY A 248 -11.86 7.11 1.04
CA GLY A 248 -11.76 8.00 -0.11
C GLY A 248 -12.87 9.05 -0.13
N TYR A 249 -14.09 8.67 0.24
CA TYR A 249 -15.20 9.60 0.44
C TYR A 249 -14.89 10.59 1.57
N LEU A 250 -14.40 10.13 2.72
CA LEU A 250 -14.02 11.00 3.83
C LEU A 250 -12.91 11.98 3.42
N VAL A 251 -11.87 11.52 2.70
CA VAL A 251 -10.81 12.37 2.14
C VAL A 251 -11.41 13.46 1.25
N SER A 252 -12.34 13.11 0.36
CA SER A 252 -12.95 14.09 -0.55
C SER A 252 -13.67 15.23 0.20
N ARG A 253 -14.20 14.94 1.39
CA ARG A 253 -14.92 15.88 2.27
C ARG A 253 -13.99 16.69 3.17
N THR A 254 -12.94 16.07 3.71
CA THR A 254 -12.07 16.69 4.71
C THR A 254 -10.87 17.41 4.11
N PHE A 255 -10.40 16.99 2.93
CA PHE A 255 -9.19 17.53 2.31
C PHE A 255 -9.42 18.99 1.87
N ARG A 256 -8.79 19.91 2.60
CA ARG A 256 -8.74 21.34 2.27
C ARG A 256 -7.41 21.66 1.61
N TRP A 257 -7.42 22.65 0.72
CA TRP A 257 -6.22 23.11 0.01
C TRP A 257 -5.35 24.07 0.85
N ASP A 258 -5.81 24.42 2.05
CA ASP A 258 -5.17 25.35 2.99
C ASP A 258 -4.31 24.66 4.06
#